data_AF-A0A7W6CL48-F1
#
_entry.id   AF-A0A7W6CL48-F1
#
_cell.length_a   1.000
_cell.length_b   1.000
_cell.length_c   1.000
_cell.angle_alpha   90.00
_cell.angle_beta   90.00
_cell.angle_gamma   90.00
#
_symmetry.space_group_name_H-M   'P 1'
#
loop_
_entity.id
_entity.type
_entity.pdbx_description
1 polymer ?
#
loop_
_entity_poly.entity_id
_entity_poly.type
_entity_poly.pdbx_seq_one_letter_code
_entity_poly.pdbx_strand_id
1 'polypeptide(L)'
;MRKGLSIGPYAAILGALAIGWPQGAQAQMAQRTIEQTIEQNHAESDFSVPDFARPVLAPRQDEHPVSAAEKLRKLDIMLMVTGLRCRTTADNFLEDFQAFEAAHMSELNAAARDLKTQIAAQEGKDAAERALDRIGVGMANQFGGGHPWLDCRALKELAHALAVTQGAAVLQDAADLALGAGPRLAYRP
;
A
#
# COMPACT_ATOMS: atom_id res chain seq x y z
N MET A 1 12.59 -21.90 77.18
CA MET A 1 11.19 -22.30 77.41
C MET A 1 10.66 -22.96 76.14
N ARG A 2 10.23 -24.23 76.24
CA ARG A 2 9.65 -25.02 75.14
C ARG A 2 8.13 -24.83 75.12
N LYS A 3 7.55 -24.79 73.91
CA LYS A 3 6.21 -25.26 73.47
C LYS A 3 6.21 -25.04 71.94
N GLY A 4 5.97 -25.98 71.03
CA GLY A 4 5.42 -27.33 71.10
C GLY A 4 4.13 -27.41 70.27
N LEU A 5 4.16 -28.26 69.23
CA LEU A 5 3.04 -28.78 68.39
C LEU A 5 2.38 -27.78 67.40
N SER A 6 1.92 -28.16 66.20
CA SER A 6 1.44 -29.47 65.74
C SER A 6 1.60 -29.65 64.22
N ILE A 7 2.04 -30.83 63.82
CA ILE A 7 2.03 -31.35 62.44
C ILE A 7 0.68 -32.06 62.25
N GLY A 8 0.03 -31.86 61.10
CA GLY A 8 -1.20 -32.55 60.67
C GLY A 8 -1.53 -32.23 59.21
N PRO A 9 -2.25 -33.10 58.48
CA PRO A 9 -1.71 -33.69 57.26
C PRO A 9 -2.49 -33.30 56.00
N TYR A 10 -1.86 -32.56 55.09
CA TYR A 10 -2.31 -32.47 53.70
C TYR A 10 -1.10 -32.48 52.77
N ALA A 11 -0.39 -33.61 52.75
CA ALA A 11 0.37 -34.02 51.59
C ALA A 11 -0.59 -34.80 50.68
N ALA A 12 -1.12 -34.13 49.65
CA ALA A 12 -1.64 -34.82 48.48
C ALA A 12 -1.76 -33.84 47.30
N ILE A 13 -0.88 -34.06 46.32
CA ILE A 13 -1.20 -34.01 44.90
C ILE A 13 -1.53 -32.61 44.36
N LEU A 14 -0.57 -32.00 43.66
CA LEU A 14 -0.76 -31.50 42.30
C LEU A 14 0.62 -31.34 41.66
N GLY A 15 1.12 -32.46 41.14
CA GLY A 15 2.23 -32.46 40.20
C GLY A 15 1.74 -32.09 38.81
N ALA A 16 2.66 -31.47 38.07
CA ALA A 16 2.82 -31.50 36.61
C ALA A 16 1.61 -31.09 35.76
N LEU A 17 1.77 -29.99 35.01
CA LEU A 17 1.40 -29.88 33.58
C LEU A 17 2.05 -28.61 33.00
N ALA A 18 3.39 -28.57 32.99
CA ALA A 18 4.10 -27.78 32.00
C ALA A 18 4.13 -28.61 30.72
N ILE A 19 3.05 -28.51 29.91
CA ILE A 19 3.07 -29.04 28.54
C ILE A 19 4.01 -28.13 27.76
N GLY A 20 5.28 -28.52 27.70
CA GLY A 20 6.23 -27.99 26.74
C GLY A 20 5.72 -28.30 25.34
N TRP A 21 5.20 -27.29 24.65
CA TRP A 21 4.95 -27.39 23.23
C TRP A 21 6.31 -27.43 22.52
N PRO A 22 6.60 -28.46 21.71
CA PRO A 22 7.83 -28.49 20.95
C PRO A 22 7.79 -27.38 19.88
N GLN A 23 8.76 -26.47 19.92
CA GLN A 23 8.92 -25.36 18.97
C GLN A 23 9.02 -25.81 17.48
N GLY A 24 9.22 -27.10 17.21
CA GLY A 24 9.23 -27.67 15.85
C GLY A 24 7.84 -27.91 15.23
N ALA A 25 6.76 -27.97 16.02
CA ALA A 25 5.42 -28.30 15.49
C ALA A 25 4.77 -27.13 14.73
N GLN A 26 5.11 -25.88 15.06
CA GLN A 26 4.55 -24.70 14.39
C GLN A 26 5.13 -24.51 12.98
N ALA A 27 6.41 -24.81 12.77
CA ALA A 27 7.05 -24.69 11.46
C ALA A 27 6.50 -25.70 10.44
N GLN A 28 6.23 -26.94 10.87
CA GLN A 28 5.69 -27.99 10.00
C GLN A 28 4.21 -27.78 9.64
N MET A 29 3.40 -27.19 10.53
CA MET A 29 2.03 -26.85 10.17
C MET A 29 1.97 -25.70 9.17
N ALA A 30 2.83 -24.68 9.29
CA ALA A 30 2.87 -23.54 8.37
C ALA A 30 3.25 -23.97 6.94
N GLN A 31 4.20 -24.90 6.77
CA GLN A 31 4.59 -25.39 5.44
C GLN A 31 3.51 -26.26 4.79
N ARG A 32 2.81 -27.10 5.57
CA ARG A 32 1.68 -27.91 5.03
C ARG A 32 0.52 -27.05 4.55
N THR A 33 0.25 -25.92 5.21
CA THR A 33 -0.77 -24.97 4.76
C THR A 33 -0.41 -24.32 3.42
N ILE A 34 0.88 -24.02 3.20
CA ILE A 34 1.36 -23.44 1.94
C ILE A 34 1.27 -24.48 0.81
N GLU A 35 1.70 -25.73 1.04
CA GLU A 35 1.57 -26.81 0.04
C GLU A 35 0.11 -27.10 -0.32
N GLN A 36 -0.80 -27.14 0.66
CA GLN A 36 -2.24 -27.34 0.42
C GLN A 36 -2.88 -26.19 -0.37
N THR A 37 -2.41 -24.95 -0.18
CA THR A 37 -2.91 -23.78 -0.93
C THR A 37 -2.43 -23.83 -2.38
N ILE A 38 -1.23 -24.34 -2.66
CA ILE A 38 -0.71 -24.48 -4.02
C ILE A 38 -1.45 -25.58 -4.79
N GLU A 39 -1.76 -26.72 -4.15
CA GLU A 39 -2.52 -27.80 -4.79
C GLU A 39 -3.99 -27.42 -5.06
N GLN A 40 -4.64 -26.65 -4.18
CA GLN A 40 -6.02 -26.21 -4.40
C GLN A 40 -6.15 -25.24 -5.59
N ASN A 41 -5.15 -24.40 -5.83
CA ASN A 41 -5.16 -23.45 -6.95
C ASN A 41 -4.89 -24.11 -8.32
N HIS A 42 -4.36 -25.33 -8.34
CA HIS A 42 -4.06 -26.06 -9.59
C HIS A 42 -5.22 -26.92 -10.10
N ALA A 43 -6.33 -27.02 -9.35
CA ALA A 43 -7.50 -27.82 -9.71
C ALA A 43 -8.56 -27.08 -10.55
N GLU A 44 -8.39 -25.79 -10.84
CA GLU A 44 -9.31 -24.99 -11.66
C GLU A 44 -8.78 -24.63 -13.05
N SER A 45 -7.81 -25.38 -13.60
CA SER A 45 -7.29 -25.16 -14.95
C SER A 45 -7.64 -26.29 -15.91
N ASP A 46 -8.92 -26.58 -16.08
CA ASP A 46 -9.41 -27.35 -17.22
C ASP A 46 -10.84 -26.93 -17.60
N PHE A 47 -10.98 -25.83 -18.34
CA PHE A 47 -12.24 -25.55 -19.04
C PHE A 47 -12.03 -24.76 -20.33
N SER A 48 -12.48 -25.38 -21.42
CA SER A 48 -12.43 -24.94 -22.81
C SER A 48 -13.32 -23.71 -23.06
N VAL A 49 -12.82 -22.73 -23.82
CA VAL A 49 -13.53 -21.49 -24.21
C VAL A 49 -14.23 -21.72 -25.55
N PRO A 50 -15.50 -21.31 -25.72
CA PRO A 50 -15.74 -20.02 -26.40
C PRO A 50 -16.98 -19.26 -25.89
N ASP A 51 -16.82 -17.99 -25.50
CA ASP A 51 -17.91 -17.01 -25.62
C ASP A 51 -17.36 -15.57 -25.63
N PHE A 52 -17.55 -14.87 -26.76
CA PHE A 52 -17.13 -13.49 -26.97
C PHE A 52 -18.23 -12.51 -26.52
N ALA A 53 -18.61 -12.51 -25.24
CA ALA A 53 -19.64 -11.60 -24.74
C ALA A 53 -19.63 -11.35 -23.22
N ARG A 54 -18.48 -11.41 -22.53
CA ARG A 54 -18.40 -10.97 -21.13
C ARG A 54 -17.46 -9.77 -20.98
N PRO A 55 -17.89 -8.67 -20.33
CA PRO A 55 -16.92 -7.71 -19.82
C PRO A 55 -16.06 -8.48 -18.81
N VAL A 56 -14.75 -8.54 -19.06
CA VAL A 56 -13.79 -9.09 -18.12
C VAL A 56 -13.82 -8.19 -16.88
N LEU A 57 -14.63 -8.57 -15.89
CA LEU A 57 -14.39 -8.14 -14.53
C LEU A 57 -13.19 -8.97 -14.07
N ALA A 58 -12.00 -8.46 -14.39
CA ALA A 58 -10.77 -9.01 -13.81
C ALA A 58 -10.97 -9.07 -12.29
N PRO A 59 -10.52 -10.14 -11.61
CA PRO A 59 -10.46 -10.10 -10.16
C PRO A 59 -9.69 -8.84 -9.78
N ARG A 60 -10.28 -7.99 -8.93
CA ARG A 60 -9.51 -6.92 -8.29
C ARG A 60 -8.40 -7.64 -7.57
N GLN A 61 -7.16 -7.47 -8.04
CA GLN A 61 -6.01 -8.04 -7.36
C GLN A 61 -6.13 -7.61 -5.91
N ASP A 62 -5.95 -8.58 -5.01
CA ASP A 62 -5.93 -8.39 -3.57
C ASP A 62 -5.32 -7.03 -3.26
N GLU A 63 -6.08 -6.19 -2.58
CA GLU A 63 -5.70 -4.82 -2.31
C GLU A 63 -4.56 -4.85 -1.28
N HIS A 64 -3.37 -5.20 -1.75
CA HIS A 64 -2.14 -5.01 -1.04
C HIS A 64 -2.12 -3.53 -0.69
N PRO A 65 -2.07 -3.19 0.61
CA PRO A 65 -2.08 -1.79 1.01
C PRO A 65 -0.91 -1.10 0.32
N VAL A 66 -1.23 -0.14 -0.54
CA VAL A 66 -0.25 0.65 -1.30
C VAL A 66 0.76 1.21 -0.29
N SER A 67 2.05 0.88 -0.49
CA SER A 67 3.08 1.29 0.45
C SER A 67 3.20 2.82 0.48
N ALA A 68 3.64 3.38 1.61
CA ALA A 68 3.87 4.83 1.69
C ALA A 68 4.79 5.34 0.57
N ALA A 69 5.82 4.55 0.23
CA ALA A 69 6.73 4.84 -0.86
C ALA A 69 6.04 4.89 -2.22
N GLU A 70 5.13 3.95 -2.48
CA GLU A 70 4.31 3.93 -3.69
C GLU A 70 3.31 5.10 -3.74
N LYS A 71 2.67 5.44 -2.63
CA LYS A 71 1.77 6.60 -2.52
C LYS A 71 2.49 7.89 -2.90
N LEU A 72 3.68 8.12 -2.35
CA LEU A 72 4.46 9.33 -2.66
C LEU A 72 4.88 9.38 -4.12
N ARG A 73 5.30 8.24 -4.70
CA ARG A 73 5.64 8.17 -6.12
C ARG A 73 4.43 8.47 -7.01
N LYS A 74 3.25 7.96 -6.65
CA LYS A 74 2.00 8.23 -7.37
C LYS A 74 1.59 9.69 -7.24
N LEU A 75 1.68 10.28 -6.05
CA LEU A 75 1.36 11.70 -5.81
C LEU A 75 2.23 12.63 -6.68
N ASP A 76 3.55 12.40 -6.69
CA ASP A 76 4.52 13.12 -7.50
C ASP A 76 4.15 13.11 -9.00
N ILE A 77 3.95 11.92 -9.57
CA ILE A 77 3.59 11.76 -10.99
C ILE A 77 2.22 12.41 -11.29
N MET A 78 1.26 12.28 -10.39
CA MET A 78 -0.07 12.89 -10.55
C MET A 78 0.04 14.43 -10.61
N LEU A 79 0.76 15.05 -9.68
CA LEU A 79 0.95 16.51 -9.66
C LEU A 79 1.71 16.99 -10.89
N MET A 80 2.76 16.27 -11.32
CA MET A 80 3.48 16.59 -12.55
C MET A 80 2.56 16.55 -13.78
N VAL A 81 1.85 15.45 -13.99
CA VAL A 81 1.02 15.23 -15.18
C VAL A 81 -0.15 16.22 -15.24
N THR A 82 -0.80 16.46 -14.11
CA THR A 82 -1.89 17.43 -14.03
C THR A 82 -1.40 18.87 -14.13
N GLY A 83 -0.19 19.17 -13.63
CA GLY A 83 0.49 20.46 -13.81
C GLY A 83 0.75 20.79 -15.27
N LEU A 84 1.23 19.81 -16.05
CA LEU A 84 1.41 19.96 -17.50
C LEU A 84 0.10 20.30 -18.23
N ARG A 85 -1.03 19.78 -17.75
CA ARG A 85 -2.35 20.11 -18.31
C ARG A 85 -2.85 21.49 -17.91
N CYS A 86 -2.63 21.89 -16.65
CA CYS A 86 -3.07 23.18 -16.13
C CYS A 86 -2.17 24.36 -16.58
N ARG A 87 -1.02 24.10 -17.23
CA ARG A 87 -0.02 25.11 -17.61
C ARG A 87 -0.52 26.27 -18.47
N THR A 88 -1.58 26.06 -19.26
CA THR A 88 -2.15 27.10 -20.13
C THR A 88 -3.40 27.76 -19.55
N THR A 89 -3.76 27.42 -18.31
CA THR A 89 -4.91 27.98 -17.60
C THR A 89 -4.47 29.13 -16.68
N ALA A 90 -5.43 29.89 -16.15
CA ALA A 90 -5.14 30.89 -15.10
C ALA A 90 -4.59 30.26 -13.82
N ASP A 91 -4.93 28.99 -13.59
CA ASP A 91 -4.52 28.19 -12.44
C ASP A 91 -3.32 27.29 -12.77
N ASN A 92 -2.36 27.81 -13.54
CA ASN A 92 -1.07 27.16 -13.71
C ASN A 92 -0.38 27.03 -12.33
N PHE A 93 0.07 25.82 -12.01
CA PHE A 93 0.72 25.48 -10.75
C PHE A 93 2.06 24.75 -10.94
N LEU A 94 2.66 24.78 -12.15
CA LEU A 94 3.96 24.15 -12.38
C LEU A 94 5.07 24.70 -11.45
N GLU A 95 5.01 25.99 -11.11
CA GLU A 95 5.94 26.59 -10.15
C GLU A 95 5.73 26.07 -8.73
N ASP A 96 4.48 25.96 -8.27
CA ASP A 96 4.14 25.38 -6.97
C ASP A 96 4.57 23.90 -6.90
N PHE A 97 4.38 23.14 -7.98
CA PHE A 97 4.86 21.76 -8.08
C PHE A 97 6.39 21.67 -7.99
N GLN A 98 7.13 22.54 -8.68
CA GLN A 98 8.59 22.58 -8.59
C GLN A 98 9.07 22.97 -7.19
N ALA A 99 8.38 23.90 -6.51
CA ALA A 99 8.68 24.25 -5.13
C ALA A 99 8.43 23.08 -4.18
N PHE A 100 7.35 22.32 -4.39
CA PHE A 100 7.09 21.06 -3.68
C PHE A 100 8.22 20.04 -3.90
N GLU A 101 8.61 19.76 -5.14
CA GLU A 101 9.71 18.84 -5.41
C GLU A 101 11.01 19.28 -4.74
N ALA A 102 11.34 20.58 -4.81
CA ALA A 102 12.54 21.11 -4.18
C ALA A 102 12.53 20.98 -2.65
N ALA A 103 11.38 21.22 -2.01
CA ALA A 103 11.21 21.11 -0.57
C ALA A 103 11.33 19.65 -0.08
N HIS A 104 10.87 18.68 -0.89
CA HIS A 104 10.74 17.27 -0.50
C HIS A 104 11.67 16.31 -1.25
N MET A 105 12.63 16.83 -2.02
CA MET A 105 13.50 16.03 -2.89
C MET A 105 14.18 14.86 -2.16
N SER A 106 14.60 15.05 -0.91
CA SER A 106 15.25 14.00 -0.13
C SER A 106 14.28 12.85 0.21
N GLU A 107 13.05 13.17 0.56
CA GLU A 107 11.98 12.24 0.95
C GLU A 107 11.43 11.51 -0.27
N LEU A 108 11.18 12.22 -1.37
CA LEU A 108 10.75 11.64 -2.65
C LEU A 108 11.79 10.65 -3.19
N ASN A 109 13.08 10.99 -3.13
CA ASN A 109 14.15 10.10 -3.55
C ASN A 109 14.32 8.89 -2.63
N ALA A 110 14.11 9.05 -1.33
CA ALA A 110 14.11 7.92 -0.39
C ALA A 110 12.95 6.97 -0.70
N ALA A 111 11.73 7.50 -0.86
CA ALA A 111 10.56 6.74 -1.25
C ALA A 111 10.77 5.98 -2.57
N ALA A 112 11.34 6.62 -3.60
CA ALA A 112 11.62 5.94 -4.86
C ALA A 112 12.58 4.75 -4.72
N ARG A 113 13.63 4.89 -3.90
CA ARG A 113 14.58 3.79 -3.61
C ARG A 113 13.94 2.67 -2.80
N ASP A 114 13.14 3.02 -1.80
CA ASP A 114 12.45 2.07 -0.94
C ASP A 114 11.44 1.26 -1.74
N LEU A 115 10.64 1.91 -2.58
CA LEU A 115 9.69 1.26 -3.47
C LEU A 115 10.40 0.29 -4.42
N LYS A 116 11.48 0.74 -5.08
CA LYS A 116 12.28 -0.11 -5.95
C LYS A 116 12.81 -1.35 -5.22
N THR A 117 13.31 -1.16 -4.01
CA THR A 117 13.85 -2.24 -3.18
C THR A 117 12.77 -3.23 -2.77
N GLN A 118 11.59 -2.74 -2.37
CA GLN A 118 10.43 -3.56 -2.02
C GLN A 118 9.98 -4.44 -3.19
N ILE A 119 9.81 -3.84 -4.37
CA ILE A 119 9.40 -4.59 -5.57
C ILE A 119 10.51 -5.57 -5.98
N ALA A 120 11.78 -5.16 -5.95
CA ALA A 120 12.89 -6.03 -6.30
C ALA A 120 13.03 -7.24 -5.37
N ALA A 121 12.67 -7.09 -4.09
CA ALA A 121 12.65 -8.20 -3.13
C ALA A 121 11.55 -9.23 -3.43
N GLN A 122 10.46 -8.81 -4.09
CA GLN A 122 9.31 -9.66 -4.42
C GLN A 122 9.41 -10.27 -5.82
N GLU A 123 9.82 -9.47 -6.81
CA GLU A 123 9.74 -9.83 -8.24
C GLU A 123 11.12 -9.93 -8.93
N GLY A 124 12.20 -9.51 -8.25
CA GLY A 124 13.54 -9.37 -8.82
C GLY A 124 13.82 -8.01 -9.45
N LYS A 125 15.10 -7.69 -9.68
CA LYS A 125 15.56 -6.35 -10.07
C LYS A 125 14.99 -5.87 -11.40
N ASP A 126 15.00 -6.70 -12.44
CA ASP A 126 14.51 -6.32 -13.77
C ASP A 126 12.99 -6.17 -13.80
N ALA A 127 12.28 -6.93 -12.97
CA ALA A 127 10.84 -6.77 -12.81
C ALA A 127 10.49 -5.46 -12.08
N ALA A 128 11.31 -5.05 -11.11
CA ALA A 128 11.12 -3.80 -10.38
C ALA A 128 11.17 -2.56 -11.27
N GLU A 129 12.12 -2.46 -12.18
CA GLU A 129 12.17 -1.32 -13.14
C GLU A 129 10.89 -1.28 -13.99
N ARG A 130 10.49 -2.44 -14.54
CA ARG A 130 9.25 -2.53 -15.32
C ARG A 130 8.01 -2.20 -14.49
N ALA A 131 8.01 -2.52 -13.20
CA ALA A 131 6.90 -2.20 -12.30
C ALA A 131 6.81 -0.69 -12.05
N LEU A 132 7.95 -0.02 -11.82
CA LEU A 132 8.00 1.43 -11.69
C LEU A 132 7.53 2.13 -12.97
N ASP A 133 7.92 1.62 -14.14
CA ASP A 133 7.45 2.12 -15.43
C ASP A 133 5.93 1.94 -15.58
N ARG A 134 5.39 0.77 -15.23
CA ARG A 134 3.94 0.51 -15.24
C ARG A 134 3.18 1.46 -14.31
N ILE A 135 3.71 1.73 -13.12
CA ILE A 135 3.14 2.72 -12.19
C ILE A 135 3.10 4.10 -12.87
N GLY A 136 4.22 4.55 -13.44
CA GLY A 136 4.28 5.86 -14.08
C GLY A 136 3.35 6.02 -15.28
N VAL A 137 3.34 5.03 -16.19
CA VAL A 137 2.42 5.01 -17.34
C VAL A 137 0.97 4.94 -16.89
N GLY A 138 0.66 4.11 -15.89
CA GLY A 138 -0.69 4.00 -15.33
C GLY A 138 -1.20 5.34 -14.80
N MET A 139 -0.38 6.03 -14.00
CA MET A 139 -0.71 7.35 -13.46
C MET A 139 -0.85 8.42 -14.55
N ALA A 140 0.06 8.44 -15.54
CA ALA A 140 -0.02 9.37 -16.65
C ALA A 140 -1.30 9.16 -17.49
N ASN A 141 -1.70 7.91 -17.71
CA ASN A 141 -2.94 7.60 -18.42
C ASN A 141 -4.18 7.95 -17.58
N GLN A 142 -4.14 7.70 -16.27
CA GLN A 142 -5.26 7.99 -15.37
C GLN A 142 -5.51 9.50 -15.23
N PHE A 143 -4.45 10.30 -15.11
CA PHE A 143 -4.54 11.72 -14.81
C PHE A 143 -4.17 12.64 -15.97
N GLY A 144 -3.78 12.10 -17.13
CA GLY A 144 -3.45 12.88 -18.33
C GLY A 144 -4.64 13.68 -18.88
N GLY A 145 -5.87 13.19 -18.63
CA GLY A 145 -7.10 13.92 -18.89
C GLY A 145 -7.44 15.00 -17.84
N GLY A 146 -6.60 15.18 -16.83
CA GLY A 146 -6.86 16.00 -15.64
C GLY A 146 -7.30 15.17 -14.45
N HIS A 147 -7.34 15.81 -13.28
CA HIS A 147 -7.80 15.15 -12.07
C HIS A 147 -9.33 15.01 -12.08
N PRO A 148 -9.88 13.82 -11.80
CA PRO A 148 -11.32 13.53 -11.94
C PRO A 148 -12.26 14.35 -11.05
N TRP A 149 -11.78 14.89 -9.92
CA TRP A 149 -12.59 15.70 -9.00
C TRP A 149 -11.87 16.93 -8.41
N LEU A 150 -10.60 17.17 -8.78
CA LEU A 150 -9.89 18.39 -8.37
C LEU A 150 -9.68 19.23 -9.63
N ASP A 151 -10.14 20.48 -9.61
CA ASP A 151 -9.85 21.42 -10.68
C ASP A 151 -8.42 21.95 -10.57
N CYS A 152 -7.95 22.68 -11.59
CA CYS A 152 -6.59 23.23 -11.61
C CYS A 152 -6.30 24.15 -10.40
N ARG A 153 -7.32 24.89 -9.93
CA ARG A 153 -7.20 25.73 -8.74
C ARG A 153 -7.01 24.90 -7.47
N ALA A 154 -7.81 23.86 -7.26
CA ALA A 154 -7.66 22.98 -6.11
C ALA A 154 -6.31 22.24 -6.12
N LEU A 155 -5.84 21.82 -7.29
CA LEU A 155 -4.52 21.23 -7.46
C LEU A 155 -3.40 22.24 -7.15
N LYS A 156 -3.56 23.50 -7.56
CA LYS A 156 -2.65 24.58 -7.22
C LYS A 156 -2.56 24.81 -5.72
N GLU A 157 -3.70 24.90 -5.05
CA GLU A 157 -3.76 25.06 -3.59
C GLU A 157 -3.10 23.88 -2.87
N LEU A 158 -3.33 22.65 -3.35
CA LEU A 158 -2.69 21.44 -2.83
C LEU A 158 -1.16 21.50 -3.01
N ALA A 159 -0.67 21.78 -4.22
CA ALA A 159 0.76 21.85 -4.51
C ALA A 159 1.45 22.95 -3.68
N HIS A 160 0.81 24.11 -3.55
CA HIS A 160 1.29 25.20 -2.73
C HIS A 160 1.38 24.83 -1.26
N ALA A 161 0.32 24.22 -0.70
CA ALA A 161 0.29 23.78 0.69
C ALA A 161 1.39 22.75 0.98
N LEU A 162 1.63 21.82 0.05
CA LEU A 162 2.69 20.85 0.15
C LEU A 162 4.07 21.51 0.10
N ALA A 163 4.29 22.50 -0.77
CA ALA A 163 5.58 23.18 -0.88
C ALA A 163 6.04 23.90 0.41
N VAL A 164 5.09 24.31 1.26
CA VAL A 164 5.39 25.05 2.50
C VAL A 164 5.24 24.19 3.77
N THR A 165 4.76 22.94 3.66
CA THR A 165 4.49 22.08 4.82
C THR A 165 5.42 20.89 4.84
N GLN A 166 6.07 20.66 5.99
CA GLN A 166 7.04 19.58 6.15
C GLN A 166 6.42 18.35 6.82
N GLY A 167 6.97 17.17 6.50
CA GLY A 167 6.72 15.93 7.23
C GLY A 167 6.10 14.81 6.40
N ALA A 168 6.67 13.61 6.53
CA ALA A 168 6.26 12.43 5.78
C ALA A 168 4.79 12.00 5.98
N ALA A 169 4.21 12.28 7.16
CA ALA A 169 2.80 12.00 7.43
C ALA A 169 1.88 12.90 6.58
N VAL A 170 2.19 14.19 6.48
CA VAL A 170 1.41 15.15 5.66
C VAL A 170 1.44 14.75 4.19
N LEU A 171 2.60 14.34 3.68
CA LEU A 171 2.73 13.88 2.30
C LEU A 171 1.88 12.62 2.03
N GLN A 172 1.82 11.71 3.00
CA GLN A 172 1.01 10.49 2.88
C GLN A 172 -0.49 10.79 2.95
N ASP A 173 -0.92 11.66 3.87
CA ASP A 173 -2.31 12.08 3.98
C ASP A 173 -2.77 12.81 2.71
N ALA A 174 -1.91 13.66 2.14
CA ALA A 174 -2.17 14.32 0.88
C ALA A 174 -2.23 13.33 -0.30
N ALA A 175 -1.36 12.32 -0.32
CA ALA A 175 -1.43 11.25 -1.29
C ALA A 175 -2.74 10.47 -1.17
N ASP A 176 -3.18 10.14 0.05
CA ASP A 176 -4.45 9.43 0.27
C ASP A 176 -5.66 10.26 -0.17
N LEU A 177 -5.66 11.56 0.10
CA LEU A 177 -6.72 12.47 -0.34
C LEU A 177 -6.76 12.60 -1.88
N ALA A 178 -5.61 12.81 -2.51
CA ALA A 178 -5.54 13.10 -3.94
C ALA A 178 -5.70 11.83 -4.78
N LEU A 179 -5.19 10.69 -4.33
CA LEU A 179 -5.21 9.44 -5.09
C LEU A 179 -6.42 8.56 -4.76
N GLY A 180 -7.08 8.78 -3.62
CA GLY A 180 -8.23 8.01 -3.17
C GLY A 180 -9.43 8.13 -4.10
N ALA A 181 -10.42 7.24 -3.98
CA ALA A 181 -11.68 7.44 -4.70
C ALA A 181 -12.31 8.75 -4.19
N GLY A 182 -12.43 9.74 -5.08
CA GLY A 182 -12.90 11.10 -4.76
C GLY A 182 -14.20 11.15 -3.97
N PRO A 183 -14.67 12.36 -3.60
CA PRO A 183 -15.85 12.51 -2.76
C PRO A 183 -16.99 11.67 -3.31
N ARG A 184 -17.44 10.68 -2.51
CA ARG A 184 -18.62 9.90 -2.81
C ARG A 184 -19.77 10.88 -2.82
N LEU A 185 -20.13 11.38 -4.01
CA LEU A 185 -21.33 12.16 -4.19
C LEU A 185 -22.50 11.24 -3.88
N ALA A 186 -22.91 11.23 -2.61
CA ALA A 186 -24.21 10.73 -2.22
C ALA A 186 -25.22 11.64 -2.90
N TYR A 187 -25.68 11.20 -4.08
CA TYR A 187 -26.78 11.82 -4.79
C TYR A 187 -27.98 11.94 -3.82
N ARG A 188 -28.39 13.18 -3.54
CA ARG A 188 -29.64 13.49 -2.84
C ARG A 188 -30.57 14.10 -3.90
N PRO A 189 -31.66 13.41 -4.29
CA PRO A 189 -32.59 13.89 -5.32
C PRO A 189 -33.31 15.18 -4.91
#